data_AF-A0A8C3WWE2-F1
#
_entry.id   AF-A0A8C3WWE2-F1
#
_cell.length_a   1.000
_cell.length_b   1.000
_cell.length_c   1.000
_cell.angle_alpha   90.00
_cell.angle_beta   90.00
_cell.angle_gamma   90.00
#
_symmetry.space_group_name_H-M   'P 1'
#
loop_
_entity.id
_entity.type
_entity.pdbx_description
1 polymer ?
#
loop_
_entity_poly.entity_id
_entity_poly.type
_entity_poly.pdbx_seq_one_letter_code
_entity_poly.pdbx_strand_id
1 'polypeptide(L)'
;MRRSWAGGAALLALLAAHFQASPALEEKKVCQGTSNKLTQLGTFEDHFLSLQRMFNNCEVVLGNLEITYMQSSYNLSFLKTIQEVAGYVLIALNTVEKIPLENLQIIRGNVLYENTHALAVLSNYGANKTGLRELPMRSLQEILQGAVRFSNNPVLCHAESVQWRDIVNSDFLSNMSMDFQSQPGSCPKCDPGCLNGSCWGAGKENCQKLTKVICAQQCSGRCRGRSPSDCCHNQCAAGCTGPRESDCLVCRRFRDEATCKDTCPPLMLYNPTTYQMDVNPLGKYSFGATCVKKCPRNYVVTDHGSCVRACSSDSYEVEEDGVRKCKKCDGPCGKVCSGIGIGEFKDTLSINATNIRHFRNCTSISGDLHILPVAFRGDSFTRTPPLDPKELDILKTVKEITGVR
;
A
#
# COMPACT_ATOMS: atom_id res chain seq x y z
N MET A 1 18.81 48.32 -63.72
CA MET A 1 18.84 48.91 -62.37
C MET A 1 17.78 48.24 -61.49
N ARG A 2 18.06 48.12 -60.20
CA ARG A 2 17.37 47.31 -59.17
C ARG A 2 15.91 47.71 -58.88
N ARG A 3 15.06 46.72 -58.53
CA ARG A 3 14.34 46.51 -57.24
C ARG A 3 13.16 45.54 -57.49
N SER A 4 13.30 44.26 -57.18
CA SER A 4 12.68 43.57 -56.02
C SER A 4 11.31 44.10 -55.62
N TRP A 5 10.30 43.22 -55.60
CA TRP A 5 9.39 42.98 -54.47
C TRP A 5 8.77 41.58 -54.66
N ALA A 6 9.15 40.68 -53.76
CA ALA A 6 8.57 39.35 -53.61
C ALA A 6 7.40 39.44 -52.61
N GLY A 7 6.28 38.80 -52.92
CA GLY A 7 5.17 38.68 -51.99
C GLY A 7 4.12 37.72 -52.54
N GLY A 8 4.17 36.46 -52.09
CA GLY A 8 3.13 35.48 -52.44
C GLY A 8 3.57 34.03 -52.32
N ALA A 9 3.92 33.57 -51.11
CA ALA A 9 3.95 32.14 -50.77
C ALA A 9 4.16 31.95 -49.26
N ALA A 10 3.15 32.24 -48.43
CA ALA A 10 3.17 31.85 -47.02
C ALA A 10 1.75 31.82 -46.44
N LEU A 11 0.92 30.85 -46.84
CA LEU A 11 -0.39 30.65 -46.21
C LEU A 11 -0.86 29.18 -46.13
N LEU A 12 0.04 28.20 -46.27
CA LEU A 12 -0.31 26.77 -46.19
C LEU A 12 0.54 25.94 -45.21
N ALA A 13 1.20 26.58 -44.24
CA ALA A 13 2.08 25.89 -43.28
C ALA A 13 1.75 26.18 -41.80
N LEU A 14 0.46 26.36 -41.44
CA LEU A 14 0.06 26.70 -40.06
C LEU A 14 -1.00 25.78 -39.42
N LEU A 15 -1.30 24.60 -40.00
CA LEU A 15 -2.23 23.63 -39.40
C LEU A 15 -1.58 22.33 -38.89
N ALA A 16 -0.26 22.27 -38.75
CA ALA A 16 0.46 21.05 -38.37
C ALA A 16 1.23 21.16 -37.03
N ALA A 17 0.75 21.94 -36.07
CA ALA A 17 1.50 22.13 -34.82
C ALA A 17 0.65 22.28 -33.55
N HIS A 18 -0.53 21.67 -33.43
CA HIS A 18 -1.30 21.65 -32.17
C HIS A 18 -1.81 20.24 -31.80
N PHE A 19 -1.00 19.20 -32.03
CA PHE A 19 -1.11 18.00 -31.21
C PHE A 19 -0.15 18.16 -30.03
N GLN A 20 -0.62 18.82 -28.98
CA GLN A 20 -0.04 18.64 -27.65
C GLN A 20 -0.17 17.15 -27.35
N ALA A 21 0.95 16.43 -27.33
CA ALA A 21 1.01 15.15 -26.70
C ALA A 21 0.53 15.34 -25.25
N SER A 22 -0.64 14.80 -24.93
CA SER A 22 -1.06 14.62 -23.55
C SER A 22 0.13 14.01 -22.80
N PRO A 23 0.50 14.50 -21.60
CA PRO A 23 1.52 13.83 -20.82
C PRO A 23 1.02 12.40 -20.62
N ALA A 24 1.74 11.43 -21.20
CA ALA A 24 1.51 10.03 -20.91
C ALA A 24 1.57 9.94 -19.38
N LEU A 25 0.44 9.58 -18.76
CA LEU A 25 0.31 9.52 -17.31
C LEU A 25 1.37 8.55 -16.80
N GLU A 26 2.46 9.07 -16.24
CA GLU A 26 3.60 8.26 -15.84
C GLU A 26 3.13 7.23 -14.80
N GLU A 27 3.38 5.95 -15.07
CA GLU A 27 2.88 4.87 -14.24
C GLU A 27 3.60 4.91 -12.88
N LYS A 28 2.84 5.06 -11.79
CA LYS A 28 3.41 5.18 -10.43
C LYS A 28 4.34 4.01 -10.13
N LYS A 29 5.51 4.29 -9.55
CA LYS A 29 6.47 3.25 -9.16
C LYS A 29 5.97 2.45 -7.96
N VAL A 30 5.88 1.14 -8.11
CA VAL A 30 5.36 0.23 -7.08
C VAL A 30 6.48 -0.51 -6.35
N CYS A 31 6.33 -0.72 -5.05
CA CYS A 31 7.17 -1.61 -4.26
C CYS A 31 6.30 -2.54 -3.40
N GLN A 32 6.90 -3.65 -2.95
CA GLN A 32 6.13 -4.69 -2.25
C GLN A 32 5.84 -4.35 -0.79
N GLY A 33 6.71 -3.58 -0.15
CA GLY A 33 6.65 -3.38 1.29
C GLY A 33 7.16 -4.60 2.07
N THR A 34 6.93 -4.58 3.37
CA THR A 34 7.47 -5.59 4.30
C THR A 34 6.40 -6.14 5.24
N SER A 35 6.72 -7.22 5.96
CA SER A 35 5.84 -7.83 6.98
C SER A 35 6.66 -8.40 8.15
N ASN A 36 7.73 -7.70 8.50
CA ASN A 36 8.66 -8.07 9.56
C ASN A 36 8.20 -7.59 10.94
N LYS A 37 7.15 -6.75 11.03
CA LYS A 37 6.65 -6.16 12.28
C LYS A 37 7.79 -5.47 13.04
N LEU A 38 8.21 -6.04 14.17
CA LEU A 38 9.29 -5.52 15.02
C LEU A 38 10.57 -6.36 14.92
N THR A 39 10.71 -7.21 13.90
CA THR A 39 11.94 -8.00 13.71
C THR A 39 13.03 -7.14 13.09
N GLN A 40 14.17 -7.03 13.77
CA GLN A 40 15.36 -6.39 13.23
C GLN A 40 16.09 -7.33 12.25
N LEU A 41 16.49 -6.82 11.09
CA LEU A 41 17.18 -7.57 10.05
C LEU A 41 18.69 -7.32 10.13
N GLY A 42 19.43 -8.21 10.80
CA GLY A 42 20.89 -8.07 10.94
C GLY A 42 21.28 -6.88 11.83
N THR A 43 22.37 -6.20 11.48
CA THR A 43 22.78 -4.97 12.17
C THR A 43 21.84 -3.80 11.84
N PHE A 44 21.95 -2.68 12.56
CA PHE A 44 21.18 -1.46 12.22
C PHE A 44 21.45 -0.98 10.80
N GLU A 45 22.69 -1.15 10.32
CA GLU A 45 23.10 -0.78 8.97
C GLU A 45 22.48 -1.71 7.93
N ASP A 46 22.52 -3.03 8.15
CA ASP A 46 21.87 -4.00 7.26
C ASP A 46 20.36 -3.74 7.15
N HIS A 47 19.73 -3.46 8.29
CA HIS A 47 18.29 -3.16 8.35
C HIS A 47 17.95 -1.88 7.58
N PHE A 48 18.75 -0.81 7.76
CA PHE A 48 18.62 0.43 7.00
C PHE A 48 18.80 0.21 5.49
N LEU A 49 19.85 -0.51 5.07
CA LEU A 49 20.12 -0.80 3.66
C LEU A 49 19.00 -1.63 3.04
N SER A 50 18.41 -2.58 3.78
CA SER A 50 17.25 -3.36 3.33
C SER A 50 16.03 -2.46 3.12
N LEU A 51 15.73 -1.60 4.10
CA LEU A 51 14.63 -0.63 4.03
C LEU A 51 14.81 0.33 2.85
N GLN A 52 16.01 0.88 2.67
CA GLN A 52 16.33 1.77 1.56
C GLN A 52 16.16 1.06 0.22
N ARG A 53 16.69 -0.16 0.05
CA ARG A 53 16.53 -0.93 -1.19
C ARG A 53 15.06 -1.19 -1.53
N MET A 54 14.22 -1.44 -0.52
CA MET A 54 12.79 -1.71 -0.71
C MET A 54 12.01 -0.47 -1.15
N PHE A 55 12.29 0.69 -0.55
CA PHE A 55 11.45 1.89 -0.70
C PHE A 55 12.08 3.00 -1.55
N ASN A 56 13.30 2.82 -2.06
CA ASN A 56 13.94 3.82 -2.91
C ASN A 56 13.13 4.04 -4.20
N ASN A 57 12.73 5.29 -4.46
CA ASN A 57 11.87 5.69 -5.57
C ASN A 57 10.49 5.00 -5.60
N CYS A 58 10.00 4.50 -4.47
CA CYS A 58 8.67 3.89 -4.39
C CYS A 58 7.58 4.95 -4.15
N GLU A 59 6.52 4.92 -4.95
CA GLU A 59 5.36 5.81 -4.79
C GLU A 59 4.15 5.08 -4.22
N VAL A 60 3.99 3.79 -4.52
CA VAL A 60 2.88 2.95 -4.05
C VAL A 60 3.41 1.66 -3.43
N VAL A 61 3.13 1.49 -2.14
CA VAL A 61 3.46 0.27 -1.38
C VAL A 61 2.29 -0.71 -1.47
N LEU A 62 2.48 -1.86 -2.11
CA LEU A 62 1.45 -2.89 -2.29
C LEU A 62 1.14 -3.68 -1.00
N GLY A 63 2.11 -3.79 -0.10
CA GLY A 63 1.99 -4.39 1.23
C GLY A 63 2.00 -3.33 2.33
N ASN A 64 2.80 -3.55 3.36
CA ASN A 64 2.92 -2.65 4.50
C ASN A 64 4.20 -1.81 4.43
N LEU A 65 4.14 -0.62 5.03
CA LEU A 65 5.31 0.24 5.24
C LEU A 65 5.76 0.13 6.69
N GLU A 66 6.88 -0.54 6.93
CA GLU A 66 7.44 -0.71 8.28
C GLU A 66 8.78 0.04 8.36
N ILE A 67 8.81 1.07 9.20
CA ILE A 67 10.00 1.88 9.47
C ILE A 67 10.37 1.63 10.93
N THR A 68 11.37 0.77 11.11
CA THR A 68 11.80 0.34 12.44
C THR A 68 13.30 0.49 12.63
N TYR A 69 13.75 0.70 13.86
CA TYR A 69 15.18 0.68 14.22
C TYR A 69 16.07 1.72 13.50
N MET A 70 15.50 2.79 12.95
CA MET A 70 16.25 3.84 12.25
C MET A 70 17.04 4.69 13.24
N GLN A 71 18.37 4.72 13.08
CA GLN A 71 19.29 5.47 13.92
C GLN A 71 19.36 6.96 13.55
N SER A 72 19.80 7.80 14.48
CA SER A 72 19.82 9.26 14.32
C SER A 72 20.67 9.79 13.16
N SER A 73 21.66 9.04 12.70
CA SER A 73 22.54 9.41 11.57
C SER A 73 21.98 9.09 10.19
N TYR A 74 20.89 8.32 10.10
CA TYR A 74 20.39 7.82 8.82
C TYR A 74 19.53 8.84 8.07
N ASN A 75 19.72 8.89 6.75
CA ASN A 75 18.96 9.76 5.86
C ASN A 75 17.76 9.01 5.27
N LEU A 76 16.55 9.42 5.64
CA LEU A 76 15.29 8.82 5.20
C LEU A 76 14.58 9.60 4.09
N SER A 77 15.29 10.47 3.36
CA SER A 77 14.70 11.33 2.32
C SER A 77 14.03 10.57 1.17
N PHE A 78 14.45 9.33 0.89
CA PHE A 78 13.82 8.49 -0.14
C PHE A 78 12.34 8.19 0.16
N LEU A 79 11.92 8.24 1.45
CA LEU A 79 10.53 8.05 1.86
C LEU A 79 9.59 9.16 1.36
N LYS A 80 10.12 10.33 0.96
CA LYS A 80 9.32 11.43 0.41
C LYS A 80 8.57 11.04 -0.86
N THR A 81 9.02 10.02 -1.58
CA THR A 81 8.38 9.60 -2.83
C THR A 81 7.08 8.82 -2.59
N ILE A 82 6.90 8.24 -1.40
CA ILE A 82 5.74 7.40 -1.08
C ILE A 82 4.47 8.26 -0.97
N GLN A 83 3.44 7.86 -1.72
CA GLN A 83 2.14 8.50 -1.78
C GLN A 83 1.02 7.61 -1.26
N GLU A 84 1.11 6.29 -1.45
CA GLU A 84 0.03 5.36 -1.08
C GLU A 84 0.59 4.11 -0.41
N VAL A 85 -0.06 3.66 0.67
CA VAL A 85 0.23 2.37 1.31
C VAL A 85 -1.05 1.53 1.35
N ALA A 86 -1.01 0.34 0.76
CA ALA A 86 -2.17 -0.53 0.67
C ALA A 86 -2.48 -1.27 1.99
N GLY A 87 -1.45 -1.72 2.70
CA GLY A 87 -1.55 -2.36 4.02
C GLY A 87 -1.60 -1.34 5.15
N TYR A 88 -0.82 -1.59 6.19
CA TYR A 88 -0.62 -0.66 7.32
C TYR A 88 0.72 0.09 7.24
N VAL A 89 0.85 1.13 8.05
CA VAL A 89 2.09 1.86 8.33
C VAL A 89 2.49 1.63 9.79
N LEU A 90 3.67 1.07 10.02
CA LEU A 90 4.27 0.86 11.33
C LEU A 90 5.53 1.70 11.45
N ILE A 91 5.60 2.55 12.46
CA ILE A 91 6.76 3.39 12.77
C ILE A 91 7.13 3.13 14.21
N ALA A 92 8.13 2.28 14.44
CA ALA A 92 8.45 1.83 15.79
C ALA A 92 9.93 1.72 16.10
N LEU A 93 10.31 1.99 17.36
CA LEU A 93 11.69 1.77 17.85
C LEU A 93 12.75 2.57 17.08
N ASN A 94 12.39 3.75 16.56
CA ASN A 94 13.32 4.63 15.85
C ASN A 94 13.92 5.68 16.79
N THR A 95 15.20 6.01 16.57
CA THR A 95 15.91 7.11 17.25
C THR A 95 16.22 8.27 16.31
N VAL A 96 15.85 8.16 15.02
CA VAL A 96 15.89 9.25 14.03
C VAL A 96 14.96 10.40 14.41
N GLU A 97 15.41 11.65 14.20
CA GLU A 97 14.64 12.83 14.58
C GLU A 97 13.45 13.08 13.63
N LYS A 98 13.59 12.76 12.35
CA LYS A 98 12.60 13.06 11.31
C LYS A 98 12.34 11.88 10.39
N ILE A 99 11.06 11.56 10.16
CA ILE A 99 10.62 10.59 9.15
C ILE A 99 9.77 11.33 8.10
N PRO A 100 10.31 11.63 6.91
CA PRO A 100 9.70 12.57 5.98
C PRO A 100 8.67 11.89 5.04
N LEU A 101 7.52 11.47 5.59
CA LEU A 101 6.38 10.95 4.83
C LEU A 101 5.45 12.08 4.32
N GLU A 102 6.06 13.12 3.75
CA GLU A 102 5.40 14.39 3.39
C GLU A 102 4.32 14.25 2.31
N ASN A 103 4.48 13.26 1.43
CA ASN A 103 3.60 13.02 0.28
C ASN A 103 2.66 11.83 0.46
N LEU A 104 2.69 11.14 1.61
CA LEU A 104 1.77 10.05 1.89
C LEU A 104 0.34 10.61 1.96
N GLN A 105 -0.53 10.20 1.05
CA GLN A 105 -1.89 10.70 0.90
C GLN A 105 -2.93 9.78 1.54
N ILE A 106 -2.73 8.47 1.44
CA ILE A 106 -3.69 7.44 1.86
C ILE A 106 -3.00 6.21 2.46
N ILE A 107 -3.63 5.66 3.50
CA ILE A 107 -3.38 4.31 3.99
C ILE A 107 -4.66 3.50 3.80
N ARG A 108 -4.64 2.45 2.98
CA ARG A 108 -5.86 1.72 2.63
C ARG A 108 -6.29 0.73 3.72
N GLY A 109 -5.35 0.20 4.51
CA GLY A 109 -5.68 -0.69 5.63
C GLY A 109 -6.20 -2.06 5.18
N ASN A 110 -5.77 -2.56 4.02
CA ASN A 110 -6.13 -3.91 3.54
C ASN A 110 -5.59 -5.01 4.48
N VAL A 111 -4.54 -4.69 5.24
CA VAL A 111 -3.96 -5.49 6.32
C VAL A 111 -3.75 -4.55 7.49
N LEU A 112 -4.03 -5.01 8.71
CA LEU A 112 -3.92 -4.21 9.93
C LEU A 112 -2.82 -4.74 10.85
N TYR A 113 -2.06 -3.83 11.46
CA TYR A 113 -1.14 -4.14 12.54
C TYR A 113 -1.94 -4.51 13.80
N GLU A 114 -1.55 -5.62 14.46
CA GLU A 114 -2.29 -6.19 15.60
C GLU A 114 -3.80 -6.34 15.33
N ASN A 115 -4.17 -6.65 14.08
CA ASN A 115 -5.54 -6.84 13.61
C ASN A 115 -6.48 -5.63 13.79
N THR A 116 -5.96 -4.46 14.13
CA THR A 116 -6.77 -3.31 14.55
C THR A 116 -6.34 -1.99 13.95
N HIS A 117 -5.03 -1.77 13.75
CA HIS A 117 -4.49 -0.46 13.41
C HIS A 117 -3.93 -0.42 11.98
N ALA A 118 -4.31 0.59 11.20
CA ALA A 118 -3.69 0.88 9.91
C ALA A 118 -2.49 1.83 10.04
N LEU A 119 -2.41 2.60 11.12
CA LEU A 119 -1.24 3.41 11.47
C LEU A 119 -0.88 3.16 12.92
N ALA A 120 0.36 2.73 13.17
CA ALA A 120 0.90 2.53 14.51
C ALA A 120 2.26 3.22 14.65
N VAL A 121 2.36 4.18 15.58
CA VAL A 121 3.58 4.94 15.87
C VAL A 121 3.98 4.66 17.33
N LEU A 122 4.99 3.82 17.53
CA LEU A 122 5.24 3.14 18.81
C LEU A 122 6.68 3.27 19.29
N SER A 123 6.90 3.73 20.52
CA SER A 123 8.20 3.62 21.21
C SER A 123 9.38 4.21 20.41
N ASN A 124 9.20 5.36 19.76
CA ASN A 124 10.26 6.01 18.98
C ASN A 124 11.13 6.94 19.85
N TYR A 125 11.90 6.33 20.76
CA TYR A 125 12.83 7.03 21.65
C TYR A 125 14.07 6.17 21.99
N GLY A 126 15.18 6.83 22.30
CA GLY A 126 16.41 6.25 22.82
C GLY A 126 16.65 6.60 24.29
N ALA A 127 17.79 6.15 24.83
CA ALA A 127 18.14 6.25 26.26
C ALA A 127 18.08 7.69 26.82
N ASN A 128 18.36 8.71 25.99
CA ASN A 128 18.44 10.11 26.41
C ASN A 128 17.17 10.93 26.08
N LYS A 129 16.00 10.27 25.94
CA LYS A 129 14.77 10.89 25.39
C LYS A 129 14.98 11.56 24.03
N THR A 130 16.03 11.21 23.30
CA THR A 130 16.18 11.53 21.87
C THR A 130 15.33 10.57 21.06
N GLY A 131 14.80 10.98 19.91
CA GLY A 131 13.91 10.11 19.14
C GLY A 131 13.14 10.88 18.09
N LEU A 132 12.04 10.28 17.63
CA LEU A 132 11.19 10.85 16.59
C LEU A 132 10.51 12.12 17.09
N ARG A 133 10.93 13.25 16.52
CA ARG A 133 10.40 14.58 16.83
C ARG A 133 9.45 15.09 15.74
N GLU A 134 9.83 14.87 14.48
CA GLU A 134 9.08 15.35 13.32
C GLU A 134 8.53 14.18 12.49
N LEU A 135 7.21 14.12 12.38
CA LEU A 135 6.50 13.19 11.51
C LEU A 135 5.56 13.96 10.55
N PRO A 136 6.10 14.72 9.59
CA PRO A 136 5.30 15.57 8.73
C PRO A 136 4.53 14.74 7.70
N MET A 137 3.32 14.29 8.04
CA MET A 137 2.40 13.61 7.11
C MET A 137 1.35 14.59 6.55
N ARG A 138 1.79 15.77 6.13
CA ARG A 138 0.91 16.89 5.71
C ARG A 138 -0.05 16.58 4.55
N SER A 139 0.23 15.53 3.78
CA SER A 139 -0.64 15.08 2.68
C SER A 139 -1.64 14.00 3.09
N LEU A 140 -1.48 13.38 4.27
CA LEU A 140 -2.29 12.27 4.73
C LEU A 140 -3.68 12.77 5.10
N GLN A 141 -4.66 12.41 4.28
CA GLN A 141 -6.05 12.88 4.38
C GLN A 141 -7.04 11.71 4.46
N GLU A 142 -6.60 10.47 4.25
CA GLU A 142 -7.49 9.31 4.26
C GLU A 142 -6.84 8.07 4.87
N ILE A 143 -7.54 7.45 5.82
CA ILE A 143 -7.33 6.06 6.24
C ILE A 143 -8.65 5.31 6.03
N LEU A 144 -8.69 4.41 5.03
CA LEU A 144 -9.94 3.77 4.60
C LEU A 144 -10.45 2.74 5.61
N GLN A 145 -9.54 1.92 6.14
CA GLN A 145 -9.83 0.85 7.09
C GLN A 145 -8.81 0.86 8.21
N GLY A 146 -9.25 0.48 9.42
CA GLY A 146 -8.37 0.38 10.60
C GLY A 146 -8.26 1.66 11.42
N ALA A 147 -7.90 1.48 12.68
CA ALA A 147 -7.69 2.55 13.64
C ALA A 147 -6.25 3.10 13.63
N VAL A 148 -6.00 4.07 14.50
CA VAL A 148 -4.69 4.71 14.68
C VAL A 148 -4.20 4.52 16.10
N ARG A 149 -2.92 4.18 16.26
CA ARG A 149 -2.25 4.01 17.55
C ARG A 149 -1.02 4.90 17.67
N PHE A 150 -0.98 5.72 18.71
CA PHE A 150 0.23 6.43 19.16
C PHE A 150 0.53 6.02 20.58
N SER A 151 1.76 5.58 20.85
CA SER A 151 2.18 5.19 22.20
C SER A 151 3.68 5.37 22.38
N ASN A 152 4.09 5.93 23.51
CA ASN A 152 5.50 6.10 23.91
C ASN A 152 6.34 6.86 22.87
N ASN A 153 5.89 8.04 22.46
CA ASN A 153 6.67 8.95 21.60
C ASN A 153 6.94 10.27 22.34
N PRO A 154 7.85 10.28 23.34
CA PRO A 154 7.97 11.37 24.31
C PRO A 154 8.42 12.72 23.73
N VAL A 155 9.05 12.71 22.54
CA VAL A 155 9.55 13.93 21.87
C VAL A 155 8.82 14.27 20.57
N LEU A 156 7.79 13.51 20.20
CA LEU A 156 7.01 13.78 19.00
C LEU A 156 6.21 15.07 19.16
N CYS A 157 6.30 15.96 18.18
CA CYS A 157 5.62 17.26 18.18
C CYS A 157 4.45 17.31 17.19
N HIS A 158 3.42 18.11 17.53
CA HIS A 158 2.27 18.49 16.71
C HIS A 158 1.24 17.39 16.38
N ALA A 159 1.61 16.10 16.46
CA ALA A 159 0.71 14.99 16.16
C ALA A 159 -0.56 15.00 17.05
N GLU A 160 -0.47 15.54 18.26
CA GLU A 160 -1.58 15.75 19.19
C GLU A 160 -2.60 16.79 18.71
N SER A 161 -2.19 17.72 17.82
CA SER A 161 -3.06 18.77 17.27
C SER A 161 -3.91 18.31 16.09
N VAL A 162 -3.60 17.14 15.51
CA VAL A 162 -4.23 16.61 14.30
C VAL A 162 -5.67 16.18 14.59
N GLN A 163 -6.61 16.66 13.78
CA GLN A 163 -8.02 16.27 13.83
C GLN A 163 -8.23 14.95 13.08
N TRP A 164 -8.02 13.83 13.78
CA TRP A 164 -8.14 12.48 13.22
C TRP A 164 -9.53 12.12 12.69
N ARG A 165 -10.60 12.79 13.15
CA ARG A 165 -11.97 12.60 12.63
C ARG A 165 -12.12 12.93 11.15
N ASP A 166 -11.23 13.78 10.61
CA ASP A 166 -11.19 14.08 9.18
C ASP A 166 -10.50 12.98 8.37
N ILE A 167 -9.54 12.28 8.97
CA ILE A 167 -8.68 11.31 8.28
C ILE A 167 -9.25 9.89 8.37
N VAL A 168 -9.66 9.48 9.56
CA VAL A 168 -10.07 8.11 9.88
C VAL A 168 -11.57 7.92 9.59
N ASN A 169 -11.94 6.73 9.10
CA ASN A 169 -13.34 6.36 8.97
C ASN A 169 -14.02 6.28 10.35
N SER A 170 -15.26 6.79 10.46
CA SER A 170 -16.03 6.85 11.70
C SER A 170 -16.16 5.51 12.41
N ASP A 171 -16.23 4.43 11.64
CA ASP A 171 -16.40 3.06 12.14
C ASP A 171 -15.23 2.58 13.02
N PHE A 172 -14.05 3.20 12.88
CA PHE A 172 -12.83 2.82 13.61
C PHE A 172 -12.42 3.83 14.68
N LEU A 173 -13.16 4.93 14.88
CA LEU A 173 -12.81 5.97 15.84
C LEU A 173 -12.79 5.44 17.29
N SER A 174 -13.68 4.51 17.63
CA SER A 174 -13.74 3.87 18.96
C SER A 174 -12.53 3.01 19.28
N ASN A 175 -11.80 2.55 18.26
CA ASN A 175 -10.66 1.65 18.39
C ASN A 175 -9.33 2.41 18.37
N MET A 176 -9.34 3.75 18.30
CA MET A 176 -8.12 4.54 18.36
C MET A 176 -7.53 4.56 19.77
N SER A 177 -6.22 4.46 19.85
CA SER A 177 -5.46 4.51 21.11
C SER A 177 -4.30 5.49 20.97
N MET A 178 -4.49 6.71 21.44
CA MET A 178 -3.50 7.78 21.30
C MET A 178 -3.05 8.28 22.66
N ASP A 179 -1.80 7.98 23.02
CA ASP A 179 -1.11 8.50 24.20
C ASP A 179 0.03 9.42 23.76
N PHE A 180 -0.22 10.73 23.88
CA PHE A 180 0.77 11.78 23.60
C PHE A 180 1.38 12.26 24.92
N GLN A 181 2.66 11.94 25.12
CA GLN A 181 3.42 12.29 26.34
C GLN A 181 4.26 13.57 26.16
N SER A 182 4.00 14.36 25.10
CA SER A 182 4.86 15.49 24.74
C SER A 182 4.89 16.55 25.85
N GLN A 183 6.09 16.99 26.22
CA GLN A 183 6.24 18.09 27.17
C GLN A 183 5.90 19.42 26.46
N PRO A 184 4.88 20.18 26.91
CA PRO A 184 4.33 21.34 26.19
C PRO A 184 5.32 22.49 25.86
N GLY A 185 6.52 22.48 26.44
CA GLY A 185 7.52 23.56 26.29
C GLY A 185 8.59 23.34 25.22
N SER A 186 8.71 22.16 24.60
CA SER A 186 9.82 21.83 23.68
C SER A 186 9.44 21.87 22.19
N CYS A 187 8.14 21.93 21.88
CA CYS A 187 7.63 21.91 20.51
C CYS A 187 7.29 23.33 20.02
N PRO A 188 7.64 23.69 18.78
CA PRO A 188 7.12 24.90 18.15
C PRO A 188 5.58 24.90 18.12
N LYS A 189 4.98 26.09 18.01
CA LYS A 189 3.54 26.20 17.76
C LYS A 189 3.25 26.01 16.27
N CYS A 190 2.05 25.51 15.97
CA CYS A 190 1.52 25.54 14.61
C CYS A 190 1.43 26.99 14.08
N ASP A 191 1.50 27.12 12.75
CA ASP A 191 1.30 28.42 12.10
C ASP A 191 -0.10 28.98 12.44
N PRO A 192 -0.24 30.30 12.71
CA PRO A 192 -1.53 30.91 13.03
C PRO A 192 -2.60 30.73 11.94
N GLY A 193 -2.20 30.50 10.69
CA GLY A 193 -3.10 30.22 9.57
C GLY A 193 -3.67 28.79 9.56
N CYS A 194 -3.20 27.89 10.44
CA CYS A 194 -3.71 26.53 10.51
C CYS A 194 -5.11 26.51 11.16
N LEU A 195 -6.07 25.88 10.49
CA LEU A 195 -7.43 25.76 10.98
C LEU A 195 -7.47 24.98 12.30
N ASN A 196 -8.11 25.56 13.32
CA ASN A 196 -8.16 25.04 14.70
C ASN A 196 -6.78 24.76 15.33
N GLY A 197 -5.71 25.37 14.80
CA GLY A 197 -4.34 25.11 15.26
C GLY A 197 -3.86 23.68 14.97
N SER A 198 -4.45 22.98 13.99
CA SER A 198 -4.07 21.62 13.63
C SER A 198 -2.96 21.60 12.57
N CYS A 199 -1.82 20.99 12.88
CA CYS A 199 -0.70 20.87 11.96
C CYS A 199 0.12 19.58 12.18
N TRP A 200 0.91 19.23 11.17
CA TRP A 200 1.86 18.11 11.19
C TRP A 200 3.30 18.52 11.52
N GLY A 201 3.53 19.82 11.71
CA GLY A 201 4.86 20.42 11.87
C GLY A 201 4.82 21.94 11.84
N ALA A 202 5.97 22.58 12.02
CA ALA A 202 6.10 24.03 11.92
C ALA A 202 5.90 24.52 10.48
N GLY A 203 5.43 25.75 10.30
CA GLY A 203 5.25 26.37 8.98
C GLY A 203 3.86 26.10 8.35
N LYS A 204 3.41 27.04 7.52
CA LYS A 204 2.09 27.05 6.89
C LYS A 204 1.84 25.83 5.98
N GLU A 205 2.90 25.29 5.38
CA GLU A 205 2.83 24.11 4.51
C GLU A 205 2.46 22.84 5.27
N ASN A 206 2.66 22.80 6.58
CA ASN A 206 2.35 21.66 7.44
C ASN A 206 0.99 21.78 8.13
N CYS A 207 0.19 22.81 7.85
CA CYS A 207 -1.19 22.87 8.31
C CYS A 207 -1.99 21.67 7.80
N GLN A 208 -2.81 21.09 8.68
CA GLN A 208 -3.69 19.99 8.29
C GLN A 208 -4.72 20.48 7.28
N LYS A 209 -4.82 19.78 6.14
CA LYS A 209 -5.87 20.00 5.15
C LYS A 209 -7.09 19.19 5.57
N LEU A 210 -8.23 19.86 5.78
CA LEU A 210 -9.49 19.20 6.13
C LEU A 210 -10.34 19.02 4.87
N THR A 211 -10.80 17.80 4.62
CA THR A 211 -11.56 17.47 3.40
C THR A 211 -12.81 16.63 3.67
N LYS A 212 -13.20 16.44 4.94
CA LYS A 212 -14.38 15.67 5.35
C LYS A 212 -15.23 16.39 6.39
N VAL A 213 -14.66 16.84 7.50
CA VAL A 213 -15.42 17.42 8.62
C VAL A 213 -15.94 18.83 8.33
N ILE A 214 -15.36 19.51 7.32
CA ILE A 214 -15.76 20.86 6.92
C ILE A 214 -16.81 20.88 5.79
N CYS A 215 -17.16 19.71 5.26
CA CYS A 215 -17.98 19.62 4.06
C CYS A 215 -19.44 19.99 4.33
N ALA A 216 -20.12 20.44 3.27
CA ALA A 216 -21.57 20.62 3.29
C ALA A 216 -22.28 19.27 3.53
N GLN A 217 -23.45 19.30 4.17
CA GLN A 217 -24.22 18.09 4.51
C GLN A 217 -24.63 17.25 3.28
N GLN A 218 -24.72 17.88 2.11
CA GLN A 218 -25.07 17.23 0.85
C GLN A 218 -23.90 16.44 0.23
N CYS A 219 -22.67 16.64 0.70
CA CYS A 219 -21.52 15.90 0.17
C CYS A 219 -21.57 14.44 0.63
N SER A 220 -21.49 13.51 -0.32
CA SER A 220 -21.46 12.06 -0.05
C SER A 220 -20.12 11.54 0.50
N GLY A 221 -19.08 12.39 0.49
CA GLY A 221 -17.74 12.01 0.90
C GLY A 221 -16.86 13.24 1.13
N ARG A 222 -15.81 13.38 0.32
CA ARG A 222 -14.81 14.45 0.47
C ARG A 222 -15.26 15.77 -0.17
N CYS A 223 -14.59 16.86 0.18
CA CYS A 223 -14.80 18.19 -0.41
C CYS A 223 -13.51 19.02 -0.47
N ARG A 224 -13.54 20.08 -1.28
CA ARG A 224 -12.48 21.11 -1.38
C ARG A 224 -12.72 22.30 -0.46
N GLY A 225 -13.93 22.44 0.08
CA GLY A 225 -14.42 23.61 0.78
C GLY A 225 -15.79 23.37 1.40
N ARG A 226 -16.37 24.43 1.96
CA ARG A 226 -17.62 24.35 2.75
C ARG A 226 -18.90 24.47 1.90
N SER A 227 -18.79 24.85 0.64
CA SER A 227 -19.95 25.00 -0.24
C SER A 227 -20.40 23.64 -0.80
N PRO A 228 -21.70 23.42 -1.06
CA PRO A 228 -22.16 22.25 -1.81
C PRO A 228 -21.51 22.10 -3.20
N SER A 229 -21.06 23.20 -3.82
CA SER A 229 -20.31 23.18 -5.09
C SER A 229 -18.88 22.62 -4.96
N ASP A 230 -18.39 22.46 -3.73
CA ASP A 230 -17.04 21.98 -3.45
C ASP A 230 -17.00 20.47 -3.18
N CYS A 231 -18.14 19.77 -3.25
CA CYS A 231 -18.18 18.33 -3.08
C CYS A 231 -17.35 17.63 -4.16
N CYS A 232 -16.59 16.63 -3.74
CA CYS A 232 -15.84 15.74 -4.63
C CYS A 232 -16.72 14.62 -5.17
N HIS A 233 -16.24 13.96 -6.22
CA HIS A 233 -16.84 12.71 -6.68
C HIS A 233 -16.80 11.63 -5.58
N ASN A 234 -17.79 10.75 -5.55
CA ASN A 234 -17.90 9.70 -4.51
C ASN A 234 -16.72 8.69 -4.54
N GLN A 235 -16.07 8.53 -5.69
CA GLN A 235 -14.88 7.70 -5.87
C GLN A 235 -13.55 8.39 -5.50
N CYS A 236 -13.58 9.65 -5.05
CA CYS A 236 -12.40 10.32 -4.55
C CYS A 236 -12.09 9.91 -3.11
N ALA A 237 -10.82 9.59 -2.85
CA ALA A 237 -10.23 9.51 -1.52
C ALA A 237 -9.33 10.73 -1.29
N ALA A 238 -9.09 11.06 -0.02
CA ALA A 238 -8.28 12.20 0.44
C ALA A 238 -8.83 13.59 0.05
N GLY A 239 -9.27 13.81 -1.19
CA GLY A 239 -9.79 15.08 -1.70
C GLY A 239 -9.87 15.09 -3.23
N CYS A 240 -10.13 16.25 -3.82
CA CYS A 240 -10.20 16.44 -5.26
C CYS A 240 -9.75 17.86 -5.67
N THR A 241 -9.54 18.09 -6.96
CA THR A 241 -9.32 19.41 -7.57
C THR A 241 -10.60 19.96 -8.23
N GLY A 242 -11.56 19.08 -8.51
CA GLY A 242 -12.86 19.36 -9.13
C GLY A 242 -13.90 18.27 -8.83
N PRO A 243 -15.14 18.40 -9.33
CA PRO A 243 -16.24 17.52 -8.95
C PRO A 243 -16.27 16.17 -9.70
N ARG A 244 -15.44 15.98 -10.74
CA ARG A 244 -15.49 14.77 -11.57
C ARG A 244 -14.64 13.64 -11.00
N GLU A 245 -14.92 12.43 -11.45
CA GLU A 245 -14.12 11.24 -11.11
C GLU A 245 -12.67 11.30 -11.62
N SER A 246 -12.38 12.16 -12.60
CA SER A 246 -11.03 12.45 -13.09
C SER A 246 -10.24 13.43 -12.24
N ASP A 247 -10.92 14.13 -11.32
CA ASP A 247 -10.35 15.24 -10.58
C ASP A 247 -9.94 14.82 -9.15
N CYS A 248 -10.01 13.53 -8.84
CA CYS A 248 -9.65 13.02 -7.53
C CYS A 248 -8.13 13.11 -7.29
N LEU A 249 -7.73 13.42 -6.05
CA LEU A 249 -6.31 13.35 -5.66
C LEU A 249 -5.82 11.90 -5.65
N VAL A 250 -6.63 11.00 -5.08
CA VAL A 250 -6.42 9.55 -5.07
C VAL A 250 -7.75 8.84 -5.25
N CYS A 251 -7.75 7.68 -5.91
CA CYS A 251 -8.95 6.87 -6.06
C CYS A 251 -9.25 6.06 -4.80
N ARG A 252 -10.51 6.13 -4.36
CA ARG A 252 -11.04 5.38 -3.22
C ARG A 252 -10.97 3.87 -3.44
N ARG A 253 -11.37 3.41 -4.63
CA ARG A 253 -11.33 2.00 -5.03
C ARG A 253 -10.27 1.74 -6.09
N PHE A 254 -10.61 1.94 -7.37
CA PHE A 254 -9.70 1.67 -8.48
C PHE A 254 -9.39 2.91 -9.29
N ARG A 255 -8.14 3.00 -9.76
CA ARG A 255 -7.71 3.97 -10.77
C ARG A 255 -7.71 3.31 -12.14
N ASP A 256 -8.59 3.79 -13.01
CA ASP A 256 -8.65 3.43 -14.41
C ASP A 256 -8.11 4.59 -15.25
N GLU A 257 -6.84 4.50 -15.63
CA GLU A 257 -6.09 5.57 -16.30
C GLU A 257 -6.13 6.88 -15.47
N ALA A 258 -6.87 7.87 -15.94
CA ALA A 258 -7.04 9.18 -15.31
C ALA A 258 -8.34 9.31 -14.48
N THR A 259 -9.15 8.25 -14.38
CA THR A 259 -10.46 8.27 -13.70
C THR A 259 -10.51 7.32 -12.51
N CYS A 260 -11.25 7.69 -11.48
CA CYS A 260 -11.51 6.84 -10.33
C CYS A 260 -12.84 6.09 -10.46
N LYS A 261 -12.78 4.76 -10.41
CA LYS A 261 -13.94 3.88 -10.58
C LYS A 261 -14.14 2.97 -9.38
N ASP A 262 -15.39 2.59 -9.16
CA ASP A 262 -15.75 1.67 -8.07
C ASP A 262 -15.29 0.24 -8.35
N THR A 263 -15.35 -0.18 -9.62
CA THR A 263 -14.86 -1.46 -10.12
C THR A 263 -14.13 -1.25 -11.46
N CYS A 264 -13.15 -2.09 -11.76
CA CYS A 264 -12.56 -2.10 -13.11
C CYS A 264 -13.61 -2.51 -14.16
N PRO A 265 -13.50 -2.02 -15.41
CA PRO A 265 -14.37 -2.44 -16.50
C PRO A 265 -14.39 -3.98 -16.64
N PRO A 266 -15.57 -4.63 -16.56
CA PRO A 266 -15.64 -6.09 -16.57
C PRO A 266 -15.18 -6.66 -17.90
N LEU A 267 -14.59 -7.85 -17.90
CA LEU A 267 -14.10 -8.50 -19.12
C LEU A 267 -15.21 -9.00 -20.04
N MET A 268 -16.40 -9.26 -19.48
CA MET A 268 -17.58 -9.72 -20.19
C MET A 268 -18.76 -8.81 -19.84
N LEU A 269 -19.63 -8.54 -20.81
CA LEU A 269 -20.86 -7.78 -20.64
C LEU A 269 -22.06 -8.63 -21.04
N TYR A 270 -23.14 -8.54 -20.27
CA TYR A 270 -24.40 -9.18 -20.63
C TYR A 270 -25.03 -8.44 -21.81
N ASN A 271 -25.38 -9.17 -22.86
CA ASN A 271 -26.10 -8.66 -24.01
C ASN A 271 -27.60 -9.00 -23.89
N PRO A 272 -28.47 -8.02 -23.63
CA PRO A 272 -29.91 -8.26 -23.45
C PRO A 272 -30.62 -8.77 -24.71
N THR A 273 -30.03 -8.61 -25.90
CA THR A 273 -30.62 -9.04 -27.17
C THR A 273 -30.39 -10.53 -27.42
N THR A 274 -29.19 -11.01 -27.15
CA THR A 274 -28.81 -12.42 -27.33
C THR A 274 -29.01 -13.26 -26.07
N TYR A 275 -29.23 -12.61 -24.92
CA TYR A 275 -29.29 -13.23 -23.60
C TYR A 275 -27.99 -13.98 -23.24
N GLN A 276 -26.85 -13.53 -23.78
CA GLN A 276 -25.53 -14.14 -23.61
C GLN A 276 -24.51 -13.15 -23.05
N MET A 277 -23.34 -13.66 -22.64
CA MET A 277 -22.21 -12.85 -22.20
C MET A 277 -21.27 -12.63 -23.39
N ASP A 278 -21.07 -11.37 -23.76
CA ASP A 278 -20.16 -10.97 -24.83
C ASP A 278 -18.86 -10.40 -24.25
N VAL A 279 -17.75 -10.57 -24.97
CA VAL A 279 -16.46 -10.01 -24.56
C VAL A 279 -16.53 -8.48 -24.59
N ASN A 280 -16.12 -7.82 -23.51
CA ASN A 280 -16.01 -6.37 -23.44
C ASN A 280 -14.67 -5.89 -24.04
N PRO A 281 -14.67 -5.15 -25.16
CA PRO A 281 -13.43 -4.61 -25.73
C PRO A 281 -12.69 -3.64 -24.81
N LEU A 282 -13.41 -3.03 -23.85
CA LEU A 282 -12.86 -2.12 -22.85
C LEU A 282 -12.55 -2.81 -21.52
N GLY A 283 -12.69 -4.14 -21.43
CA GLY A 283 -12.43 -4.90 -20.23
C GLY A 283 -10.99 -4.74 -19.74
N LYS A 284 -10.82 -4.60 -18.43
CA LYS A 284 -9.51 -4.46 -17.77
C LYS A 284 -9.44 -5.34 -16.53
N TYR A 285 -8.22 -5.78 -16.22
CA TYR A 285 -7.93 -6.54 -15.02
C TYR A 285 -7.68 -5.61 -13.83
N SER A 286 -8.06 -6.02 -12.62
CA SER A 286 -7.68 -5.35 -11.38
C SER A 286 -6.29 -5.80 -10.91
N PHE A 287 -5.38 -4.85 -10.73
CA PHE A 287 -4.05 -5.08 -10.14
C PHE A 287 -3.87 -4.14 -8.94
N GLY A 288 -3.99 -4.67 -7.73
CA GLY A 288 -4.06 -3.82 -6.52
C GLY A 288 -5.24 -2.85 -6.60
N ALA A 289 -4.95 -1.54 -6.61
CA ALA A 289 -5.93 -0.47 -6.74
C ALA A 289 -5.94 0.19 -8.15
N THR A 290 -5.43 -0.49 -9.18
CA THR A 290 -5.40 0.02 -10.56
C THR A 290 -6.06 -0.96 -11.54
N CYS A 291 -6.56 -0.43 -12.66
CA CYS A 291 -7.10 -1.22 -13.76
C CYS A 291 -6.09 -1.28 -14.91
N VAL A 292 -5.69 -2.49 -15.31
CA VAL A 292 -4.65 -2.74 -16.31
C VAL A 292 -5.18 -3.60 -17.46
N LYS A 293 -4.68 -3.37 -18.68
CA LYS A 293 -5.09 -4.17 -19.86
C LYS A 293 -4.54 -5.59 -19.84
N LYS A 294 -3.39 -5.80 -19.20
CA LYS A 294 -2.73 -7.11 -19.05
C LYS A 294 -2.11 -7.18 -17.66
N CYS A 295 -2.15 -8.35 -17.03
CA CYS A 295 -1.43 -8.57 -15.78
C CYS A 295 0.09 -8.61 -16.03
N PRO A 296 0.92 -8.20 -15.05
CA PRO A 296 2.36 -8.37 -15.14
C PRO A 296 2.74 -9.85 -15.27
N ARG A 297 3.85 -10.15 -15.96
CA ARG A 297 4.24 -11.54 -16.33
C ARG A 297 4.27 -12.52 -15.16
N ASN A 298 4.66 -12.05 -13.98
CA ASN A 298 4.78 -12.89 -12.78
C ASN A 298 3.46 -13.03 -11.99
N TYR A 299 2.32 -12.63 -12.55
CA TYR A 299 0.99 -12.78 -11.94
C TYR A 299 0.11 -13.75 -12.74
N VAL A 300 -0.90 -14.27 -12.04
CA VAL A 300 -1.92 -15.20 -12.53
C VAL A 300 -3.27 -14.47 -12.55
N VAL A 301 -4.07 -14.73 -13.57
CA VAL A 301 -5.39 -14.12 -13.77
C VAL A 301 -6.47 -14.99 -13.10
N THR A 302 -7.30 -14.40 -12.24
CA THR A 302 -8.49 -15.08 -11.71
C THR A 302 -9.66 -15.02 -12.70
N ASP A 303 -10.65 -15.90 -12.57
CA ASP A 303 -11.93 -15.83 -13.31
C ASP A 303 -12.63 -14.45 -13.20
N HIS A 304 -12.49 -13.77 -12.06
CA HIS A 304 -13.04 -12.44 -11.82
C HIS A 304 -12.22 -11.28 -12.43
N GLY A 305 -11.18 -11.58 -13.22
CA GLY A 305 -10.35 -10.57 -13.85
C GLY A 305 -9.38 -9.84 -12.91
N SER A 306 -8.91 -10.47 -11.83
CA SER A 306 -7.88 -9.91 -10.95
C SER A 306 -6.51 -10.53 -11.21
N CYS A 307 -5.45 -9.73 -11.07
CA CYS A 307 -4.06 -10.17 -11.11
C CYS A 307 -3.60 -10.55 -9.69
N VAL A 308 -3.40 -11.85 -9.44
CA VAL A 308 -2.96 -12.40 -8.16
C VAL A 308 -1.61 -13.11 -8.30
N ARG A 309 -0.90 -13.32 -7.19
CA ARG A 309 0.39 -14.04 -7.22
C ARG A 309 0.22 -15.55 -7.30
N ALA A 310 -0.84 -16.06 -6.70
CA ALA A 310 -1.16 -17.47 -6.63
C ALA A 310 -2.68 -17.63 -6.61
N CYS A 311 -3.14 -18.77 -7.09
CA CYS A 311 -4.56 -19.12 -7.07
C CYS A 311 -5.05 -19.40 -5.65
N SER A 312 -6.36 -19.25 -5.44
CA SER A 312 -7.02 -19.69 -4.21
C SER A 312 -6.91 -21.21 -4.04
N SER A 313 -7.11 -21.69 -2.81
CA SER A 313 -6.95 -23.11 -2.46
C SER A 313 -7.88 -24.08 -3.21
N ASP A 314 -8.95 -23.57 -3.82
CA ASP A 314 -9.92 -24.32 -4.63
C ASP A 314 -9.63 -24.26 -6.15
N SER A 315 -8.51 -23.64 -6.53
CA SER A 315 -8.09 -23.44 -7.92
C SER A 315 -6.63 -23.81 -8.13
N TYR A 316 -6.26 -24.18 -9.35
CA TYR A 316 -4.90 -24.48 -9.76
C TYR A 316 -4.50 -23.59 -10.95
N GLU A 317 -3.19 -23.39 -11.10
CA GLU A 317 -2.65 -22.58 -12.19
C GLU A 317 -2.62 -23.40 -13.48
N VAL A 318 -3.14 -22.80 -14.54
CA VAL A 318 -3.09 -23.33 -15.91
C VAL A 318 -2.58 -22.24 -16.83
N GLU A 319 -1.77 -22.63 -17.82
CA GLU A 319 -1.39 -21.74 -18.90
C GLU A 319 -2.32 -21.97 -20.09
N GLU A 320 -3.10 -20.96 -20.44
CA GLU A 320 -4.04 -20.98 -21.56
C GLU A 320 -3.79 -19.75 -22.43
N ASP A 321 -3.52 -19.96 -23.72
CA ASP A 321 -3.15 -18.90 -24.68
C ASP A 321 -1.95 -18.02 -24.24
N GLY A 322 -0.98 -18.62 -23.53
CA GLY A 322 0.19 -17.92 -23.00
C GLY A 322 -0.12 -16.96 -21.84
N VAL A 323 -1.31 -17.09 -21.23
CA VAL A 323 -1.72 -16.38 -20.02
C VAL A 323 -1.92 -17.39 -18.91
N ARG A 324 -1.27 -17.15 -17.77
CA ARG A 324 -1.44 -17.96 -16.57
C ARG A 324 -2.77 -17.58 -15.92
N LYS A 325 -3.68 -18.54 -15.80
CA LYS A 325 -5.02 -18.37 -15.24
C LYS A 325 -5.25 -19.33 -14.08
N CYS A 326 -6.11 -18.94 -13.16
CA CYS A 326 -6.60 -19.81 -12.09
C CYS A 326 -7.86 -20.51 -12.56
N LYS A 327 -7.84 -21.84 -12.64
CA LYS A 327 -9.01 -22.66 -12.95
C LYS A 327 -9.44 -23.43 -11.72
N LYS A 328 -10.74 -23.49 -11.45
CA LYS A 328 -11.28 -24.33 -10.37
C LYS A 328 -10.95 -25.80 -10.60
N CYS A 329 -10.62 -26.49 -9.53
CA CYS A 329 -10.36 -27.92 -9.57
C CYS A 329 -11.66 -28.72 -9.78
N ASP A 330 -11.60 -29.75 -10.62
CA ASP A 330 -12.68 -30.74 -10.74
C ASP A 330 -12.59 -31.73 -9.57
N GLY A 331 -13.28 -31.41 -8.47
CA GLY A 331 -13.16 -32.11 -7.19
C GLY A 331 -12.10 -31.50 -6.26
N PRO A 332 -11.64 -32.23 -5.23
CA PRO A 332 -10.57 -31.74 -4.36
C PRO A 332 -9.30 -31.49 -5.19
N CYS A 333 -8.78 -30.26 -5.17
CA CYS A 333 -7.49 -29.97 -5.79
C CYS A 333 -6.42 -30.95 -5.27
N GLY A 334 -5.44 -31.31 -6.12
CA GLY A 334 -4.17 -31.86 -5.63
C GLY A 334 -3.67 -30.94 -4.52
N LYS A 335 -3.38 -31.49 -3.34
CA LYS A 335 -3.33 -30.71 -2.09
C LYS A 335 -2.32 -29.56 -2.23
N VAL A 336 -2.84 -28.35 -2.42
CA VAL A 336 -2.05 -27.13 -2.44
C VAL A 336 -1.87 -26.72 -0.99
N CYS A 337 -0.61 -26.66 -0.57
CA CYS A 337 -0.27 -26.36 0.81
C CYS A 337 0.34 -24.98 0.87
N SER A 338 -0.02 -24.21 1.90
CA SER A 338 0.57 -22.90 2.10
C SER A 338 2.07 -23.02 2.30
N GLY A 339 2.84 -22.14 1.68
CA GLY A 339 4.26 -21.98 1.98
C GLY A 339 4.46 -21.36 3.36
N ILE A 340 5.68 -21.47 3.87
CA ILE A 340 6.12 -20.79 5.09
C ILE A 340 5.95 -19.28 4.90
N GLY A 341 5.38 -18.59 5.90
CA GLY A 341 5.07 -17.16 5.84
C GLY A 341 3.69 -16.81 5.26
N ILE A 342 2.90 -17.80 4.84
CA ILE A 342 1.54 -17.60 4.27
C ILE A 342 0.52 -18.48 5.01
N GLY A 343 -0.71 -17.99 5.16
CA GLY A 343 -1.84 -18.76 5.68
C GLY A 343 -1.61 -19.28 7.11
N GLU A 344 -1.75 -20.58 7.31
CA GLU A 344 -1.51 -21.26 8.59
C GLU A 344 -0.04 -21.18 9.08
N PHE A 345 0.91 -20.89 8.17
CA PHE A 345 2.33 -20.76 8.48
C PHE A 345 2.81 -19.31 8.52
N LYS A 346 1.90 -18.32 8.62
CA LYS A 346 2.22 -16.89 8.57
C LYS A 346 3.30 -16.46 9.58
N ASP A 347 3.23 -16.94 10.82
CA ASP A 347 4.20 -16.61 11.87
C ASP A 347 5.24 -17.75 12.09
N THR A 348 5.35 -18.67 11.12
CA THR A 348 6.30 -19.79 11.16
C THR A 348 7.59 -19.40 10.45
N LEU A 349 8.74 -19.60 11.12
CA LEU A 349 10.05 -19.27 10.56
C LEU A 349 10.57 -20.31 9.55
N SER A 350 10.29 -21.59 9.79
CA SER A 350 10.83 -22.71 9.02
C SER A 350 9.93 -23.95 9.09
N ILE A 351 10.03 -24.83 8.09
CA ILE A 351 9.53 -26.20 8.19
C ILE A 351 10.22 -26.87 9.38
N ASN A 352 9.44 -27.40 10.32
CA ASN A 352 9.92 -27.94 11.59
C ASN A 352 9.10 -29.17 12.01
N ALA A 353 9.49 -29.81 13.12
CA ALA A 353 8.85 -31.04 13.61
C ALA A 353 7.34 -30.92 13.85
N THR A 354 6.86 -29.72 14.20
CA THR A 354 5.44 -29.47 14.50
C THR A 354 4.62 -29.32 13.23
N ASN A 355 5.17 -28.69 12.18
CA ASN A 355 4.41 -28.35 10.97
C ASN A 355 4.63 -29.31 9.80
N ILE A 356 5.74 -30.07 9.75
CA ILE A 356 6.12 -30.85 8.56
C ILE A 356 5.06 -31.85 8.10
N ARG A 357 4.24 -32.35 9.02
CA ARG A 357 3.13 -33.28 8.71
C ARG A 357 2.00 -32.66 7.90
N HIS A 358 1.82 -31.33 7.98
CA HIS A 358 0.86 -30.61 7.15
C HIS A 358 1.25 -30.68 5.67
N PHE A 359 2.53 -30.92 5.38
CA PHE A 359 3.04 -31.08 4.02
C PHE A 359 2.80 -32.47 3.41
N ARG A 360 2.14 -33.39 4.13
CA ARG A 360 1.84 -34.73 3.62
C ARG A 360 0.89 -34.67 2.42
N ASN A 361 1.29 -35.35 1.35
CA ASN A 361 0.60 -35.43 0.05
C ASN A 361 0.43 -34.08 -0.66
N CYS A 362 1.21 -33.06 -0.27
CA CYS A 362 1.20 -31.79 -0.97
C CYS A 362 1.90 -31.94 -2.32
N THR A 363 1.21 -31.59 -3.40
CA THR A 363 1.76 -31.66 -4.76
C THR A 363 2.28 -30.32 -5.25
N SER A 364 1.73 -29.22 -4.74
CA SER A 364 2.17 -27.85 -5.02
C SER A 364 2.20 -27.04 -3.72
N ILE A 365 3.22 -26.20 -3.57
CA ILE A 365 3.36 -25.28 -2.45
C ILE A 365 3.08 -23.86 -2.92
N SER A 366 2.04 -23.25 -2.35
CA SER A 366 1.69 -21.85 -2.60
C SER A 366 2.45 -20.92 -1.66
N GLY A 367 3.63 -20.46 -2.08
CA GLY A 367 4.54 -19.64 -1.27
C GLY A 367 5.94 -20.25 -1.15
N ASP A 368 6.69 -19.81 -0.14
CA ASP A 368 8.09 -20.22 0.03
C ASP A 368 8.24 -21.48 0.90
N LEU A 369 9.32 -22.24 0.70
CA LEU A 369 9.76 -23.27 1.65
C LEU A 369 11.04 -22.81 2.34
N HIS A 370 10.99 -22.68 3.67
CA HIS A 370 12.15 -22.30 4.47
C HIS A 370 12.64 -23.49 5.29
N ILE A 371 13.85 -23.99 5.00
CA ILE A 371 14.53 -25.00 5.82
C ILE A 371 15.74 -24.33 6.47
N LEU A 372 15.62 -24.00 7.75
CA LEU A 372 16.61 -23.25 8.51
C LEU A 372 17.28 -24.13 9.57
N PRO A 373 18.52 -23.83 10.00
CA PRO A 373 19.22 -24.62 11.02
C PRO A 373 18.45 -24.79 12.34
N VAL A 374 17.61 -23.81 12.70
CA VAL A 374 16.77 -23.84 13.91
C VAL A 374 15.78 -25.02 13.90
N ALA A 375 15.32 -25.46 12.73
CA ALA A 375 14.41 -26.61 12.61
C ALA A 375 15.07 -27.91 13.13
N PHE A 376 16.35 -28.12 12.82
CA PHE A 376 17.08 -29.33 13.22
C PHE A 376 17.62 -29.26 14.66
N ARG A 377 17.81 -28.06 15.21
CA ARG A 377 18.22 -27.88 16.61
C ARG A 377 17.03 -27.89 17.59
N GLY A 378 15.82 -27.64 17.08
CA GLY A 378 14.66 -27.32 17.90
C GLY A 378 14.68 -25.85 18.34
N ASP A 379 13.51 -25.35 18.70
CA ASP A 379 13.29 -23.98 19.16
C ASP A 379 12.46 -23.98 20.45
N SER A 380 13.10 -23.62 21.56
CA SER A 380 12.45 -23.55 22.86
C SER A 380 11.43 -22.43 22.96
N PHE A 381 11.57 -21.34 22.19
CA PHE A 381 10.65 -20.20 22.22
C PHE A 381 9.27 -20.60 21.68
N THR A 382 9.25 -21.27 20.53
CA THR A 382 8.03 -21.83 19.94
C THR A 382 7.64 -23.21 20.50
N ARG A 383 8.43 -23.74 21.46
CA ARG A 383 8.29 -25.11 22.02
C ARG A 383 8.30 -26.19 20.94
N THR A 384 9.11 -25.98 19.90
CA THR A 384 9.23 -26.88 18.75
C THR A 384 10.41 -27.84 18.98
N PRO A 385 10.20 -29.16 18.96
CA PRO A 385 11.30 -30.11 19.10
C PRO A 385 12.19 -30.16 17.83
N PRO A 386 13.41 -30.72 17.93
CA PRO A 386 14.27 -30.98 16.77
C PRO A 386 13.54 -31.80 15.69
N LEU A 387 13.64 -31.37 14.43
CA LEU A 387 13.12 -32.10 13.27
C LEU A 387 13.96 -33.35 12.99
N ASP A 388 13.31 -34.52 12.92
CA ASP A 388 13.94 -35.74 12.40
C ASP A 388 14.19 -35.58 10.89
N PRO A 389 15.46 -35.67 10.42
CA PRO A 389 15.78 -35.55 9.00
C PRO A 389 15.00 -36.52 8.10
N LYS A 390 14.57 -37.68 8.62
CA LYS A 390 13.75 -38.64 7.86
C LYS A 390 12.36 -38.09 7.52
N GLU A 391 11.78 -37.21 8.34
CA GLU A 391 10.47 -36.62 8.04
C GLU A 391 10.51 -35.68 6.83
N LEU A 392 11.69 -35.22 6.38
CA LEU A 392 11.82 -34.46 5.12
C LEU A 392 11.40 -35.26 3.89
N ASP A 393 11.36 -36.60 3.97
CA ASP A 393 10.85 -37.45 2.89
C ASP A 393 9.38 -37.15 2.54
N ILE A 394 8.62 -36.54 3.46
CA ILE A 394 7.25 -36.06 3.20
C ILE A 394 7.21 -35.11 1.99
N LEU A 395 8.26 -34.31 1.81
CA LEU A 395 8.36 -33.32 0.74
C LEU A 395 8.64 -33.94 -0.64
N LYS A 396 8.92 -35.24 -0.75
CA LYS A 396 9.13 -35.93 -2.04
C LYS A 396 7.92 -35.86 -2.98
N THR A 397 6.73 -35.62 -2.42
CA THR A 397 5.48 -35.50 -3.19
C THR A 397 5.29 -34.12 -3.83
N VAL A 398 6.06 -33.11 -3.39
CA VAL A 398 6.01 -31.74 -3.90
C VAL A 398 6.67 -31.70 -5.28
N LYS A 399 5.91 -31.25 -6.28
CA LYS A 399 6.35 -31.11 -7.67
C LYS A 399 6.60 -29.66 -8.08
N GLU A 400 5.94 -28.73 -7.40
CA GLU A 400 5.94 -27.32 -7.72
C GLU A 400 5.98 -26.48 -6.44
N ILE A 401 6.71 -25.37 -6.48
CA ILE A 401 6.76 -24.35 -5.43
C ILE A 401 6.60 -23.01 -6.13
N THR A 402 5.60 -22.22 -5.74
CA THR A 402 5.32 -20.92 -6.37
C THR A 402 6.12 -19.76 -5.77
N GLY A 403 6.76 -19.96 -4.60
CA GLY A 403 7.92 -19.18 -4.14
C GLY A 403 9.20 -19.67 -4.84
N VAL A 404 10.27 -18.91 -5.06
CA VAL A 404 10.98 -18.02 -4.13
C VAL A 404 11.79 -16.96 -4.92
N ARG A 405 11.80 -15.74 -4.37
CA ARG A 405 12.61 -14.52 -4.67
C ARG A 405 12.19 -13.62 -5.83
#